data_AF-A0A4U1B3I6-F1
#
_entry.id   AF-A0A4U1B3I6-F1
#
_cell.length_a   1.000
_cell.length_b   1.000
_cell.length_c   1.000
_cell.angle_alpha   90.00
_cell.angle_beta   90.00
_cell.angle_gamma   90.00
#
_symmetry.space_group_name_H-M   'P 1'
#
loop_
_entity.id
_entity.type
_entity.pdbx_description
1 polymer ?
#
loop_
_entity_poly.entity_id
_entity_poly.type
_entity_poly.pdbx_seq_one_letter_code
_entity_poly.pdbx_strand_id
1 'polypeptide(L)'
;MSIFKLRQINTKLVISYLLLASTLSAQPVLAEQKKVKADENLEVIQVYGEKPLTFLLDQVKMAELDFYDSLNPLIENPEYQVTCRRERRQEIGSTSLRIKQTYCLPNYFRNRMAQETQEAMLSGRPNPTSAQIDALVVRKKEQAYAEITKIIEQHPELLEKLLKLEKAKVAYEEKLAETEK
;
A
#
# COMPACT_ATOMS: atom_id res chain seq x y z
N MET A 1 -17.09 -4.05 42.66
CA MET A 1 -16.33 -4.85 43.65
C MET A 1 -15.00 -5.25 43.05
N SER A 2 -13.90 -4.84 43.69
CA SER A 2 -12.49 -5.34 43.61
C SER A 2 -11.80 -5.35 42.24
N ILE A 3 -10.96 -4.37 41.88
CA ILE A 3 -9.59 -4.07 42.35
C ILE A 3 -8.60 -5.22 42.08
N PHE A 4 -7.85 -5.10 40.96
CA PHE A 4 -6.61 -5.85 40.72
C PHE A 4 -5.51 -5.32 41.66
N LYS A 5 -5.08 -6.16 42.60
CA LYS A 5 -3.99 -5.88 43.54
C LYS A 5 -2.69 -6.44 42.97
N LEU A 6 -1.77 -5.57 42.58
CA LEU A 6 -0.37 -5.90 42.29
C LEU A 6 0.30 -6.40 43.58
N ARG A 7 0.91 -7.59 43.52
CA ARG A 7 1.61 -8.21 44.63
C ARG A 7 3.10 -7.89 44.51
N GLN A 8 3.56 -6.96 45.34
CA GLN A 8 4.99 -6.69 45.58
C GLN A 8 5.66 -7.93 46.19
N ILE A 9 6.83 -8.31 45.66
CA ILE A 9 7.71 -9.29 46.28
C ILE A 9 8.88 -8.52 46.91
N ASN A 10 8.82 -8.41 48.23
CA ASN A 10 9.94 -7.99 49.08
C ASN A 10 10.66 -9.26 49.55
N THR A 11 11.95 -9.38 49.27
CA THR A 11 12.84 -10.23 50.06
C THR A 11 14.14 -9.48 50.33
N LYS A 12 14.34 -9.12 51.59
CA LYS A 12 15.63 -8.71 52.17
C LYS A 12 16.11 -9.84 53.07
N LEU A 13 17.34 -10.31 52.89
CA LEU A 13 18.21 -10.96 53.89
C LEU A 13 19.63 -11.02 53.26
N VAL A 14 20.57 -10.11 53.56
CA VAL A 14 21.46 -9.97 54.72
C VAL A 14 22.61 -11.01 54.82
N ILE A 15 23.75 -10.64 54.18
CA ILE A 15 25.15 -10.51 54.68
C ILE A 15 25.90 -11.72 55.30
N SER A 16 27.11 -12.02 54.76
CA SER A 16 28.44 -12.06 55.46
C SER A 16 29.48 -12.87 54.64
N TYR A 17 30.37 -12.21 53.89
CA TYR A 17 31.81 -11.98 54.13
C TYR A 17 32.77 -13.18 53.99
N LEU A 18 33.64 -13.15 52.97
CA LEU A 18 35.05 -13.53 53.11
C LEU A 18 35.90 -12.92 51.98
N LEU A 19 37.00 -12.30 52.40
CA LEU A 19 37.94 -11.48 51.65
C LEU A 19 38.85 -12.32 50.73
N LEU A 20 39.13 -11.78 49.55
CA LEU A 20 40.46 -11.88 48.94
C LEU A 20 40.76 -10.59 48.17
N ALA A 21 41.81 -9.92 48.62
CA ALA A 21 42.32 -8.68 48.06
C ALA A 21 43.11 -8.95 46.78
N SER A 22 42.76 -8.24 45.72
CA SER A 22 43.68 -7.91 44.63
C SER A 22 43.36 -6.49 44.18
N THR A 23 44.23 -5.57 44.56
CA THR A 23 44.19 -4.16 44.21
C THR A 23 44.46 -4.00 42.72
N LEU A 24 43.43 -3.67 41.95
CA LEU A 24 43.57 -3.00 40.66
C LEU A 24 42.84 -1.66 40.77
N SER A 25 43.61 -0.58 40.71
CA SER A 25 43.14 0.79 40.75
C SER A 25 42.26 1.11 39.54
N ALA A 26 40.95 0.89 39.67
CA ALA A 26 39.97 1.50 38.79
C ALA A 26 39.60 2.87 39.39
N GLN A 27 40.09 3.94 38.79
CA GLN A 27 39.59 5.28 39.09
C GLN A 27 38.11 5.33 38.67
N PRO A 28 37.17 5.71 39.55
CA PRO A 28 35.87 6.12 39.08
C PRO A 28 36.07 7.45 38.35
N VAL A 29 36.01 7.42 37.02
CA VAL A 29 35.78 8.64 36.25
C VAL A 29 34.40 9.12 36.68
N LEU A 30 34.39 10.08 37.60
CA LEU A 30 33.21 10.85 37.91
C LEU A 30 32.84 11.57 36.61
N ALA A 31 31.89 11.02 35.86
CA ALA A 31 31.26 11.74 34.78
C ALA A 31 30.55 12.92 35.45
N GLU A 32 31.22 14.07 35.46
CA GLU A 32 30.63 15.34 35.82
C GLU A 32 29.48 15.55 34.84
N GLN A 33 28.25 15.23 35.29
CA GLN A 33 27.06 15.69 34.61
C GLN A 33 27.03 17.20 34.77
N LYS A 34 27.77 17.87 33.90
CA LYS A 34 27.60 19.28 33.62
C LYS A 34 26.15 19.38 33.16
N LYS A 35 25.25 19.79 34.07
CA LYS A 35 23.95 20.32 33.71
C LYS A 35 24.23 21.49 32.80
N VAL A 36 24.24 21.22 31.50
CA VAL A 36 24.14 22.24 30.47
C VAL A 36 22.84 22.95 30.82
N LYS A 37 22.95 24.16 31.40
CA LYS A 37 21.82 25.07 31.46
C LYS A 37 21.32 25.16 30.03
N ALA A 38 20.08 24.76 29.80
CA ALA A 38 19.41 24.97 28.52
C ALA A 38 19.55 26.46 28.23
N ASP A 39 20.31 26.80 27.19
CA ASP A 39 20.35 28.16 26.68
C ASP A 39 18.93 28.48 26.24
N GLU A 40 18.32 29.50 26.84
CA GLU A 40 16.96 29.94 26.50
C GLU A 40 16.89 30.52 25.08
N ASN A 41 18.03 30.65 24.38
CA ASN A 41 18.15 31.07 22.98
C ASN A 41 18.33 29.90 21.99
N LEU A 42 17.86 28.70 22.32
CA LEU A 42 17.90 27.55 21.41
C LEU A 42 16.70 27.57 20.46
N GLU A 43 16.93 28.00 19.22
CA GLU A 43 15.92 27.94 18.16
C GLU A 43 15.68 26.47 17.74
N VAL A 44 14.49 25.94 18.06
CA VAL A 44 14.10 24.58 17.70
C VAL A 44 13.43 24.60 16.33
N ILE A 45 14.19 24.26 15.29
CA ILE A 45 13.66 24.04 13.94
C ILE A 45 12.96 22.68 13.91
N GLN A 46 11.63 22.67 13.76
CA GLN A 46 10.85 21.45 13.55
C GLN A 46 10.68 21.21 12.05
N VAL A 47 11.23 20.10 11.56
CA VAL A 47 11.12 19.68 10.16
C VAL A 47 10.00 18.64 10.05
N TYR A 48 8.99 18.94 9.24
CA TYR A 48 7.91 18.02 8.91
C TYR A 48 8.15 17.41 7.54
N GLY A 49 8.15 16.08 7.45
CA GLY A 49 8.24 15.35 6.19
C GLY A 49 6.90 14.73 5.85
N GLU A 50 6.35 15.07 4.69
CA GLU A 50 5.13 14.46 4.17
C GLU A 50 5.44 13.55 2.98
N LYS A 51 4.68 12.45 2.87
CA LYS A 51 4.72 11.62 1.67
C LYS A 51 4.02 12.36 0.53
N PRO A 52 4.68 12.60 -0.61
CA PRO A 52 4.03 13.25 -1.73
C PRO A 52 2.97 12.31 -2.34
N LEU A 53 1.93 12.89 -2.96
CA LEU A 53 0.85 12.16 -3.61
C LEU A 53 1.37 11.13 -4.63
N THR A 54 2.42 11.48 -5.37
CA THR A 54 3.07 10.60 -6.36
C THR A 54 3.68 9.35 -5.74
N PHE A 55 4.25 9.46 -4.53
CA PHE A 55 4.79 8.31 -3.80
C PHE A 55 3.68 7.33 -3.44
N LEU A 56 2.54 7.82 -2.94
CA LEU A 56 1.39 6.99 -2.60
C LEU A 56 0.77 6.33 -3.85
N LEU A 57 0.70 7.08 -4.96
CA LEU A 57 0.26 6.51 -6.24
C LEU A 57 1.16 5.36 -6.71
N ASP A 58 2.47 5.47 -6.52
CA ASP A 58 3.40 4.40 -6.87
C ASP A 58 3.26 3.19 -5.92
N GLN A 59 2.93 3.40 -4.64
CA GLN A 59 2.58 2.32 -3.73
C GLN A 59 1.33 1.55 -4.17
N VAL A 60 0.30 2.25 -4.64
CA VAL A 60 -0.90 1.62 -5.22
C VAL A 60 -0.52 0.75 -6.41
N LYS A 61 0.25 1.29 -7.37
CA LYS A 61 0.67 0.53 -8.56
C LYS A 61 1.50 -0.71 -8.21
N MET A 62 2.43 -0.58 -7.27
CA MET A 62 3.26 -1.71 -6.84
C MET A 62 2.41 -2.81 -6.18
N ALA A 63 1.47 -2.43 -5.31
CA ALA A 63 0.57 -3.39 -4.67
C ALA A 63 -0.41 -4.03 -5.67
N GLU A 64 -0.86 -3.27 -6.67
CA GLU A 64 -1.76 -3.77 -7.72
C GLU A 64 -1.07 -4.81 -8.61
N LEU A 65 0.16 -4.54 -9.03
CA LEU A 65 0.98 -5.48 -9.79
C LEU A 65 1.27 -6.75 -8.96
N ASP A 66 1.70 -6.60 -7.71
CA ASP A 66 1.99 -7.72 -6.80
C ASP A 66 0.77 -8.63 -6.59
N PHE A 67 -0.43 -8.04 -6.49
CA PHE A 67 -1.69 -8.78 -6.40
C PHE A 67 -1.98 -9.56 -7.69
N TYR A 68 -1.98 -8.89 -8.85
CA TYR A 68 -2.33 -9.55 -10.12
C TYR A 68 -1.28 -10.55 -10.60
N ASP A 69 0.00 -10.33 -10.31
CA ASP A 69 1.07 -11.31 -10.58
C ASP A 69 0.86 -12.60 -9.79
N SER A 70 0.24 -12.52 -8.61
CA SER A 70 -0.09 -13.68 -7.76
C SER A 70 -1.42 -14.31 -8.11
N LEU A 71 -2.43 -13.51 -8.49
CA LEU A 71 -3.77 -13.97 -8.84
C LEU A 71 -3.82 -14.64 -10.22
N ASN A 72 -3.21 -14.03 -11.25
CA ASN A 72 -3.37 -14.47 -12.64
C ASN A 72 -2.97 -15.93 -12.89
N PRO A 73 -1.88 -16.47 -12.29
CA PRO A 73 -1.53 -17.89 -12.45
C PRO A 73 -2.59 -18.86 -11.91
N LEU A 74 -3.46 -18.40 -11.01
CA LEU A 74 -4.51 -19.19 -10.38
C LEU A 74 -5.84 -19.12 -11.15
N ILE A 75 -5.99 -18.16 -12.07
CA ILE A 75 -7.18 -18.00 -12.90
C ILE A 75 -7.10 -18.97 -14.08
N GLU A 76 -8.07 -19.87 -14.17
CA GLU A 76 -8.15 -20.86 -15.26
C GLU A 76 -8.62 -20.22 -16.56
N ASN A 77 -9.60 -19.31 -16.49
CA ASN A 77 -10.13 -18.66 -17.68
C ASN A 77 -9.25 -17.47 -18.09
N PRO A 78 -8.54 -17.52 -19.24
CA PRO A 78 -7.68 -16.43 -19.68
C PRO A 78 -8.43 -15.12 -19.94
N GLU A 79 -9.75 -15.13 -20.14
CA GLU A 79 -10.54 -13.90 -20.24
C GLU A 79 -10.60 -13.11 -18.93
N TYR A 80 -10.48 -13.77 -17.78
CA TYR A 80 -10.59 -13.13 -16.46
C TYR A 80 -9.23 -12.69 -15.89
N GLN A 81 -8.13 -13.14 -16.50
CA GLN A 81 -6.80 -12.66 -16.17
C GLN A 81 -6.68 -11.16 -16.44
N VAL A 82 -5.92 -10.47 -15.57
CA VAL A 82 -5.72 -9.03 -15.63
C VAL A 82 -4.36 -8.71 -16.23
N THR A 83 -4.39 -7.96 -17.32
CA THR A 83 -3.17 -7.53 -18.00
C THR A 83 -2.87 -6.06 -17.67
N CYS A 84 -1.74 -5.84 -17.00
CA CYS A 84 -1.22 -4.51 -16.68
C CYS A 84 -0.25 -4.02 -17.77
N ARG A 85 -0.56 -2.90 -18.42
CA ARG A 85 0.26 -2.34 -19.51
C ARG A 85 0.39 -0.82 -19.40
N ARG A 86 1.52 -0.30 -19.89
CA ARG A 86 1.75 1.15 -20.03
C ARG A 86 1.06 1.66 -21.29
N GLU A 87 -0.05 2.36 -21.11
CA GLU A 87 -0.88 2.89 -22.20
C GLU A 87 -1.01 4.40 -22.09
N ARG A 88 -1.36 5.07 -23.20
CA ARG A 88 -1.67 6.49 -23.16
C ARG A 88 -3.02 6.66 -22.46
N ARG A 89 -3.14 7.67 -21.59
CA ARG A 89 -4.43 8.07 -21.02
C ARG A 89 -5.40 8.31 -22.17
N GLN A 90 -6.49 7.54 -22.23
CA GLN A 90 -7.43 7.56 -23.36
C GLN A 90 -8.37 8.77 -23.35
N GLU A 91 -8.44 9.52 -22.25
CA GLU A 91 -9.40 10.63 -22.11
C GLU A 91 -8.72 11.92 -21.63
N ILE A 92 -8.48 12.87 -22.56
CA ILE A 92 -8.66 14.33 -22.41
C ILE A 92 -8.81 14.96 -23.82
N GLY A 93 -10.00 14.86 -24.44
CA GLY A 93 -10.30 15.54 -25.71
C GLY A 93 -9.35 15.23 -26.89
N SER A 94 -9.22 16.17 -27.84
CA SER A 94 -8.34 16.08 -29.01
C SER A 94 -6.83 16.18 -28.68
N THR A 95 -6.48 16.37 -27.41
CA THR A 95 -5.10 16.50 -26.95
C THR A 95 -4.70 15.25 -26.18
N SER A 96 -4.21 14.24 -26.90
CA SER A 96 -3.54 13.11 -26.25
C SER A 96 -2.29 13.64 -25.55
N LEU A 97 -2.33 13.82 -24.22
CA LEU A 97 -1.10 14.00 -23.45
C LEU A 97 -0.23 12.77 -23.71
N ARG A 98 1.02 12.96 -24.13
CA ARG A 98 1.98 11.88 -24.44
C ARG A 98 2.41 11.07 -23.20
N ILE A 99 1.76 11.28 -22.06
CA ILE A 99 2.05 10.65 -20.79
C ILE A 99 1.42 9.25 -20.79
N LYS A 100 2.27 8.24 -20.68
CA LYS A 100 1.83 6.85 -20.50
C LYS A 100 1.60 6.57 -19.03
N GLN A 101 0.50 5.92 -18.71
CA GLN A 101 0.18 5.43 -17.37
C GLN A 101 0.03 3.90 -17.42
N THR A 102 0.33 3.22 -16.32
CA THR A 102 0.05 1.78 -16.22
C THR A 102 -1.44 1.61 -15.93
N TYR A 103 -2.12 0.80 -16.74
CA TYR A 103 -3.50 0.41 -16.54
C TYR A 103 -3.59 -1.12 -16.46
N CYS A 104 -4.18 -1.62 -15.38
CA CYS A 104 -4.53 -3.01 -15.18
C CYS A 104 -5.98 -3.21 -15.56
N LEU A 105 -6.23 -3.94 -16.66
CA LEU A 105 -7.57 -4.22 -17.14
C LEU A 105 -7.71 -5.72 -17.42
N PRO A 106 -8.85 -6.34 -17.09
CA PRO A 106 -9.10 -7.73 -17.41
C PRO A 106 -9.19 -7.95 -18.92
N ASN A 107 -8.77 -9.14 -19.36
CA ASN A 107 -8.70 -9.46 -20.79
C ASN A 107 -10.07 -9.38 -21.47
N TYR A 108 -11.16 -9.75 -20.79
CA TYR A 108 -12.51 -9.59 -21.35
C TYR A 108 -12.85 -8.15 -21.71
N PHE A 109 -12.42 -7.18 -20.90
CA PHE A 109 -12.66 -5.76 -21.14
C PHE A 109 -11.83 -5.29 -22.34
N ARG A 110 -10.55 -5.67 -22.36
CA ARG A 110 -9.63 -5.32 -23.47
C ARG A 110 -10.10 -5.90 -24.80
N ASN A 111 -10.54 -7.16 -24.79
CA ASN A 111 -11.05 -7.84 -25.97
C ASN A 111 -12.33 -7.17 -26.47
N ARG A 112 -13.25 -6.82 -25.56
CA ARG A 112 -14.46 -6.09 -25.94
C ARG A 112 -14.14 -4.69 -26.47
N MET A 113 -13.24 -3.96 -25.82
CA MET A 113 -12.79 -2.65 -26.28
C MET A 113 -12.21 -2.73 -27.70
N ALA A 114 -11.37 -3.74 -27.98
CA ALA A 114 -10.77 -3.95 -29.29
C ALA A 114 -11.83 -4.28 -30.35
N GLN A 115 -12.79 -5.16 -30.02
CA GLN A 115 -13.89 -5.52 -30.92
C GLN A 115 -14.73 -4.28 -31.28
N GLU A 116 -15.21 -3.54 -30.29
CA GLU A 116 -16.08 -2.37 -30.51
C GLU A 116 -15.33 -1.23 -31.21
N THR A 117 -14.02 -1.09 -30.96
CA THR A 117 -13.16 -0.15 -31.71
C THR A 117 -13.07 -0.56 -33.19
N GLN A 118 -12.88 -1.84 -33.48
CA GLN A 118 -12.82 -2.34 -34.85
C GLN A 118 -14.16 -2.15 -35.58
N GLU A 119 -15.28 -2.40 -34.91
CA GLU A 119 -16.62 -2.18 -35.45
C GLU A 119 -16.92 -0.68 -35.68
N ALA A 120 -16.49 0.19 -34.77
CA ALA A 120 -16.59 1.64 -34.93
C ALA A 120 -15.81 2.14 -36.15
N MET A 121 -14.59 1.64 -36.35
CA MET A 121 -13.77 1.95 -37.53
C MET A 121 -14.43 1.53 -38.84
N LEU A 122 -15.04 0.33 -38.88
CA LEU A 122 -15.73 -0.17 -40.08
C LEU A 122 -17.03 0.57 -40.38
N SER A 123 -17.72 1.05 -39.34
CA SER A 123 -19.02 1.72 -39.45
C SER A 123 -18.95 3.26 -39.49
N GLY A 124 -17.75 3.83 -39.37
CA GLY A 124 -17.55 5.29 -39.31
C GLY A 124 -18.09 5.94 -38.02
N ARG A 125 -18.30 5.15 -36.96
CA ARG A 125 -18.74 5.65 -35.65
C ARG A 125 -17.54 6.10 -34.81
N PRO A 126 -17.74 6.96 -33.80
CA PRO A 126 -16.70 7.27 -32.82
C PRO A 126 -16.22 6.02 -32.09
N ASN A 127 -14.94 6.02 -31.69
CA ASN A 127 -14.41 4.94 -30.85
C ASN A 127 -15.19 4.87 -29.52
N PRO A 128 -15.37 3.66 -28.96
CA PRO A 128 -16.14 3.51 -27.75
C PRO A 128 -15.38 4.07 -26.54
N THR A 129 -16.14 4.56 -25.55
CA THR A 129 -15.59 5.00 -24.26
C THR A 129 -15.46 3.83 -23.29
N SER A 130 -14.65 3.99 -22.25
CA SER A 130 -14.49 3.00 -21.18
C SER A 130 -15.84 2.63 -20.55
N ALA A 131 -16.67 3.62 -20.23
CA ALA A 131 -18.00 3.44 -19.66
C ALA A 131 -18.97 2.65 -20.56
N GLN A 132 -18.88 2.84 -21.89
CA GLN A 132 -19.67 2.06 -22.84
C GLN A 132 -19.26 0.58 -22.80
N ILE A 133 -17.95 0.31 -22.73
CA ILE A 133 -17.45 -1.07 -22.62
C ILE A 133 -17.86 -1.70 -21.30
N ASP A 134 -17.80 -0.97 -20.19
CA ASP A 134 -18.24 -1.45 -18.87
C ASP A 134 -19.69 -1.94 -18.89
N ALA A 135 -20.59 -1.20 -19.53
CA ALA A 135 -21.99 -1.57 -19.70
C ALA A 135 -22.17 -2.86 -20.53
N LEU A 136 -21.26 -3.13 -21.47
CA LEU A 136 -21.30 -4.31 -22.34
C LEU A 136 -20.72 -5.59 -21.70
N VAL A 137 -19.89 -5.44 -20.66
CA VAL A 137 -19.17 -6.56 -20.04
C VAL A 137 -19.66 -6.92 -18.63
N VAL A 138 -20.78 -6.36 -18.17
CA VAL A 138 -21.33 -6.58 -16.81
C VAL A 138 -21.39 -8.06 -16.44
N ARG A 139 -21.94 -8.91 -17.31
CA ARG A 139 -22.03 -10.36 -17.05
C ARG A 139 -20.65 -11.01 -16.88
N LYS A 140 -19.67 -10.65 -17.71
CA LYS A 140 -18.30 -11.18 -17.61
C LYS A 140 -17.62 -10.70 -16.34
N LYS A 141 -17.87 -9.46 -15.95
CA LYS A 141 -17.40 -8.86 -14.70
C LYS A 141 -17.93 -9.61 -13.48
N GLU A 142 -19.23 -9.91 -13.43
CA GLU A 142 -19.85 -10.71 -12.36
C GLU A 142 -19.25 -12.11 -12.26
N GLN A 143 -19.06 -12.79 -13.40
CA GLN A 143 -18.44 -14.12 -13.45
C GLN A 143 -17.00 -14.10 -12.97
N ALA A 144 -16.20 -13.12 -13.44
CA ALA A 144 -14.82 -12.94 -13.02
C ALA A 144 -14.74 -12.70 -11.50
N TYR A 145 -15.62 -11.87 -10.92
CA TYR A 145 -15.65 -11.65 -9.49
C TYR A 145 -15.97 -12.93 -8.70
N ALA A 146 -16.96 -13.71 -9.14
CA ALA A 146 -17.31 -14.95 -8.47
C ALA A 146 -16.15 -15.96 -8.46
N GLU A 147 -15.36 -16.03 -9.53
CA GLU A 147 -14.16 -16.86 -9.61
C GLU A 147 -13.03 -16.32 -8.73
N ILE A 148 -12.71 -15.03 -8.86
CA ILE A 148 -11.64 -14.39 -8.08
C ILE A 148 -11.90 -14.47 -6.58
N THR A 149 -13.15 -14.29 -6.13
CA THR A 149 -13.51 -14.44 -4.72
C THR A 149 -13.22 -15.84 -4.21
N LYS A 150 -13.58 -16.89 -4.97
CA LYS A 150 -13.27 -18.27 -4.59
C LYS A 150 -11.77 -18.52 -4.50
N ILE A 151 -10.99 -17.97 -5.43
CA ILE A 151 -9.52 -18.07 -5.39
C ILE A 151 -8.99 -17.38 -4.13
N ILE A 152 -9.43 -16.16 -3.81
CA ILE A 152 -8.98 -15.44 -2.61
C ILE A 152 -9.32 -16.20 -1.33
N GLU A 153 -10.50 -16.82 -1.24
CA GLU A 153 -10.90 -17.63 -0.08
C GLU A 153 -10.02 -18.88 0.11
N GLN A 154 -9.48 -19.43 -0.98
CA GLN A 154 -8.62 -20.61 -0.96
C GLN A 154 -7.15 -20.27 -0.70
N HIS A 155 -6.75 -19.02 -0.89
CA HIS A 155 -5.37 -18.54 -0.88
C HIS A 155 -5.20 -17.37 0.11
N PRO A 156 -4.97 -17.63 1.41
CA PRO A 156 -4.84 -16.56 2.43
C PRO A 156 -3.72 -15.56 2.13
N GLU A 157 -2.64 -15.99 1.49
CA GLU A 157 -1.56 -15.13 1.00
C GLU A 157 -2.05 -14.09 -0.01
N LEU A 158 -3.06 -14.45 -0.82
CA LEU A 158 -3.65 -13.56 -1.80
C LEU A 158 -4.58 -12.54 -1.13
N LEU A 159 -5.28 -12.95 -0.07
CA LEU A 159 -6.07 -12.04 0.77
C LEU A 159 -5.16 -10.99 1.42
N GLU A 160 -3.98 -11.36 1.92
CA GLU A 160 -3.02 -10.39 2.48
C GLU A 160 -2.58 -9.35 1.44
N LYS A 161 -2.30 -9.79 0.21
CA LYS A 161 -1.95 -8.88 -0.90
C LYS A 161 -3.11 -7.97 -1.30
N LEU A 162 -4.34 -8.48 -1.31
CA LEU A 162 -5.53 -7.66 -1.55
C LEU A 162 -5.71 -6.59 -0.47
N LEU A 163 -5.55 -6.94 0.80
CA LEU A 163 -5.63 -5.99 1.91
C LEU A 163 -4.53 -4.93 1.84
N LYS A 164 -3.32 -5.31 1.39
CA LYS A 164 -2.21 -4.37 1.16
C LYS A 164 -2.53 -3.38 0.03
N LEU A 165 -3.11 -3.86 -1.06
CA LEU A 165 -3.58 -3.02 -2.15
C LEU A 165 -4.66 -2.03 -1.67
N GLU A 166 -5.65 -2.51 -0.92
CA GLU A 166 -6.72 -1.66 -0.39
C GLU A 166 -6.20 -0.57 0.53
N LYS A 167 -5.30 -0.91 1.46
CA LYS A 167 -4.64 0.08 2.34
C LYS A 167 -3.87 1.14 1.55
N ALA A 168 -3.18 0.74 0.48
CA ALA A 168 -2.46 1.69 -0.37
C ALA A 168 -3.42 2.64 -1.09
N LYS A 169 -4.56 2.13 -1.57
CA LYS A 169 -5.60 2.95 -2.23
C LYS A 169 -6.19 3.97 -1.27
N VAL A 170 -6.62 3.54 -0.08
CA VAL A 170 -7.16 4.42 0.95
C VAL A 170 -6.18 5.54 1.28
N ALA A 171 -4.90 5.22 1.52
CA ALA A 171 -3.89 6.23 1.82
C ALA A 171 -3.70 7.25 0.68
N TYR A 172 -3.75 6.79 -0.58
CA TYR A 172 -3.68 7.67 -1.75
C TYR A 172 -4.92 8.57 -1.86
N GLU A 173 -6.11 8.01 -1.69
CA GLU A 173 -7.39 8.74 -1.79
C GLU A 173 -7.54 9.79 -0.68
N GLU A 174 -7.16 9.45 0.55
CA GLU A 174 -7.12 10.40 1.67
C GLU A 174 -6.19 11.59 1.36
N LYS A 175 -4.97 11.32 0.87
CA LYS A 175 -4.02 12.38 0.50
C LYS A 175 -4.48 13.20 -0.70
N LEU A 176 -5.13 12.56 -1.68
CA LEU A 176 -5.71 13.25 -2.83
C LEU A 176 -6.79 14.24 -2.36
N ALA A 177 -7.69 13.81 -1.49
CA ALA A 177 -8.76 14.64 -0.93
C ALA A 177 -8.25 15.78 -0.04
N GLU A 178 -7.06 15.65 0.57
CA GLU A 178 -6.37 16.77 1.24
C GLU A 178 -5.85 17.80 0.25
N THR A 179 -5.31 17.36 -0.90
CA THR A 179 -4.72 18.26 -1.91
C THR A 179 -5.73 19.00 -2.78
N GLU A 180 -6.99 18.55 -2.79
CA GLU A 180 -8.09 19.18 -3.54
C GLU A 180 -8.88 20.23 -2.75
N LYS A 181 -8.56 20.41 -1.45
CA LYS A 181 -9.15 21.44 -0.57
C LYS A 181 -8.36 22.74 -0.61
#